data_AF-A0A1H2YJS8-F1
#
_entry.id   AF-A0A1H2YJS8-F1
#
_cell.length_a   1.000
_cell.length_b   1.000
_cell.length_c   1.000
_cell.angle_alpha   90.00
_cell.angle_beta   90.00
_cell.angle_gamma   90.00
#
_symmetry.space_group_name_H-M   'P 1'
#
loop_
_entity.id
_entity.type
_entity.pdbx_description
1 polymer ?
#
loop_
_entity_poly.entity_id
_entity_poly.type
_entity_poly.pdbx_seq_one_letter_code
_entity_poly.pdbx_strand_id
1 'polypeptide(L)'
;MAVNKNAQEELDLEVTQEEKGLERQAAKAEKTILQQLKASKKVEITIPDDPQNPGDKVVAIGLGGVVYTVPRGIPTEVPEPIALIWRDSYNRTREANQRIEDSTRKEVKIM
;
A
#
# COMPACT_ATOMS: atom_id res chain seq x y z
N MET A 1 -42.79 18.88 -9.59
CA MET A 1 -41.52 18.84 -10.33
C MET A 1 -41.26 17.41 -10.72
N ALA A 2 -41.64 16.99 -11.93
CA ALA A 2 -41.29 15.67 -12.43
C ALA A 2 -39.90 15.78 -13.06
N VAL A 3 -38.90 15.11 -12.46
CA VAL A 3 -37.59 14.98 -13.09
C VAL A 3 -37.79 14.12 -14.34
N ASN A 4 -37.28 14.62 -15.47
CA ASN A 4 -37.49 14.03 -16.79
C ASN A 4 -36.70 12.71 -16.84
N LYS A 5 -37.39 11.57 -16.74
CA LYS A 5 -36.78 10.21 -16.65
C LYS A 5 -35.68 9.96 -17.68
N ASN A 6 -35.89 10.43 -18.91
CA ASN A 6 -34.92 10.28 -20.00
C ASN A 6 -33.58 10.97 -19.72
N ALA A 7 -33.58 12.17 -19.11
CA ALA A 7 -32.35 12.90 -18.81
C ALA A 7 -31.55 12.23 -17.68
N GLN A 8 -32.20 11.42 -16.85
CA GLN A 8 -31.56 10.68 -15.77
C GLN A 8 -30.92 9.39 -16.31
N GLU A 9 -31.62 8.68 -17.21
CA GLU A 9 -31.08 7.50 -17.89
C GLU A 9 -29.87 7.83 -18.79
N GLU A 10 -29.85 8.98 -19.47
CA GLU A 10 -28.70 9.44 -20.25
C GLU A 10 -27.49 9.76 -19.37
N LEU A 11 -27.71 10.44 -18.23
CA LEU A 11 -26.66 10.76 -17.27
C LEU A 11 -26.08 9.48 -16.63
N ASP A 12 -26.94 8.53 -16.27
CA ASP A 12 -26.52 7.24 -15.71
C ASP A 12 -25.71 6.42 -16.73
N LEU A 13 -26.09 6.44 -18.02
CA LEU A 13 -25.36 5.78 -19.10
C LEU A 13 -23.99 6.41 -19.36
N GLU A 14 -23.88 7.75 -19.36
CA GLU A 14 -22.61 8.48 -19.47
C GLU A 14 -21.67 8.13 -18.31
N VAL A 15 -22.15 8.23 -17.07
CA VAL A 15 -21.37 7.89 -15.87
C VAL A 15 -20.88 6.43 -15.95
N THR A 16 -21.75 5.49 -16.33
CA THR A 16 -21.37 4.07 -16.46
C THR A 16 -20.31 3.85 -17.54
N GLN A 17 -20.35 4.61 -18.63
CA GLN A 17 -19.34 4.51 -19.70
C GLN A 17 -18.00 5.13 -19.29
N GLU A 18 -18.03 6.27 -18.60
CA GLU A 18 -16.84 6.91 -18.05
C GLU A 18 -16.16 6.03 -16.99
N GLU A 19 -16.93 5.43 -16.08
CA GLU A 19 -16.43 4.46 -15.10
C GLU A 19 -15.75 3.27 -15.77
N LYS A 20 -16.41 2.65 -16.77
CA LYS A 20 -15.80 1.57 -17.56
C LYS A 20 -14.52 2.01 -18.29
N GLY A 21 -14.44 3.28 -18.71
CA GLY A 21 -13.24 3.87 -19.30
C GLY A 21 -12.10 3.96 -18.30
N LEU A 22 -12.37 4.49 -17.11
CA LEU A 22 -11.42 4.64 -16.01
C LEU A 22 -10.93 3.29 -15.48
N GLU A 23 -11.82 2.31 -15.30
CA GLU A 23 -11.46 0.95 -14.88
C GLU A 23 -10.47 0.29 -15.87
N ARG A 24 -10.70 0.45 -17.18
CA ARG A 24 -9.79 -0.06 -18.21
C ARG A 24 -8.43 0.63 -18.16
N GLN A 25 -8.39 1.94 -17.87
CA GLN A 25 -7.14 2.67 -17.73
C GLN A 25 -6.37 2.20 -16.49
N ALA A 26 -7.04 2.05 -15.35
CA ALA A 26 -6.46 1.51 -14.13
C ALA A 26 -5.88 0.10 -14.35
N ALA A 27 -6.66 -0.81 -14.97
CA ALA A 27 -6.20 -2.17 -15.25
C ALA A 27 -4.98 -2.22 -16.19
N LYS A 28 -4.86 -1.28 -17.13
CA LYS A 28 -3.67 -1.16 -17.99
C LYS A 28 -2.46 -0.65 -17.21
N ALA A 29 -2.66 0.33 -16.33
CA ALA A 29 -1.60 0.83 -15.45
C ALA A 29 -1.09 -0.29 -14.54
N GLU A 30 -1.97 -1.03 -13.87
CA GLU A 30 -1.60 -2.15 -13.00
C GLU A 30 -0.79 -3.21 -13.74
N LYS A 31 -1.22 -3.60 -14.96
CA LYS A 31 -0.46 -4.54 -15.80
C LYS A 31 0.93 -4.03 -16.15
N THR A 32 1.05 -2.74 -16.45
CA THR A 32 2.33 -2.11 -16.78
C THR A 32 3.27 -2.11 -15.57
N ILE A 33 2.75 -1.76 -14.39
CA ILE A 33 3.50 -1.78 -13.14
C ILE A 33 3.93 -3.21 -12.79
N LEU A 34 3.05 -4.20 -12.96
CA LEU A 34 3.39 -5.60 -12.72
C LEU A 34 4.54 -6.07 -13.63
N GLN A 35 4.55 -5.66 -14.89
CA GLN A 35 5.65 -5.98 -15.81
C GLN A 35 6.96 -5.32 -15.38
N GLN A 36 6.92 -4.05 -14.97
CA GLN A 36 8.10 -3.34 -14.47
C GLN A 36 8.65 -4.00 -13.19
N LEU A 37 7.78 -4.37 -12.25
CA LEU A 37 8.16 -5.09 -11.04
C LEU A 37 8.81 -6.44 -11.34
N LYS A 38 8.29 -7.19 -12.33
CA LYS A 38 8.88 -8.47 -12.74
C LYS A 38 10.25 -8.32 -13.41
N ALA A 39 10.47 -7.21 -14.13
CA ALA A 39 11.74 -6.91 -14.79
C ALA A 39 12.78 -6.28 -13.85
N SER A 40 12.35 -5.83 -12.66
CA SER A 40 13.23 -5.18 -11.69
C SER A 40 14.20 -6.18 -11.06
N LYS A 41 15.33 -5.66 -10.57
CA LYS A 41 16.29 -6.44 -9.79
C LYS A 41 15.59 -6.99 -8.54
N LYS A 42 15.80 -8.28 -8.26
CA LYS A 42 15.37 -8.88 -6.99
C LYS A 42 16.42 -8.64 -5.92
N VAL A 43 15.96 -8.35 -4.71
CA VAL A 43 16.77 -8.19 -3.52
C VAL A 43 16.15 -8.97 -2.39
N GLU A 44 17.01 -9.54 -1.54
CA GLU A 44 16.57 -10.23 -0.34
C GLU A 44 16.21 -9.22 0.74
N ILE A 45 15.05 -9.42 1.36
CA ILE A 45 14.63 -8.71 2.57
C ILE A 45 14.18 -9.70 3.63
N THR A 46 14.38 -9.32 4.89
CA THR A 46 13.85 -10.05 6.04
C THR A 46 12.97 -9.09 6.82
N ILE A 47 11.67 -9.38 6.87
CA ILE A 47 10.72 -8.59 7.65
C ILE A 47 10.68 -9.18 9.06
N PRO A 48 10.90 -8.39 10.13
CA PRO A 48 10.84 -8.90 11.49
C PRO A 48 9.41 -9.31 11.87
N ASP A 49 9.31 -10.28 12.77
CA ASP A 49 8.06 -10.62 13.43
C ASP A 49 7.51 -9.42 14.20
N ASP A 50 6.18 -9.30 14.23
CA ASP A 50 5.51 -8.30 15.04
C ASP A 50 5.18 -8.88 16.43
N PRO A 51 5.87 -8.45 17.50
CA PRO A 51 5.59 -8.94 18.84
C PRO A 51 4.20 -8.52 19.36
N GLN A 52 3.61 -7.44 18.82
CA GLN A 52 2.27 -7.00 19.19
C GLN A 52 1.19 -7.79 18.46
N ASN A 53 1.52 -8.36 17.30
CA ASN A 53 0.61 -9.17 16.48
C ASN A 53 1.27 -10.50 16.09
N PRO A 54 1.46 -11.45 17.03
CA PRO A 54 2.16 -12.71 16.77
C PRO A 54 1.48 -13.62 15.74
N GLY A 55 0.17 -13.42 15.49
CA GLY A 55 -0.59 -14.11 14.45
C GLY A 55 -0.41 -13.53 13.05
N ASP A 56 0.15 -12.33 12.93
CA ASP A 56 0.44 -11.72 11.64
C ASP A 56 1.72 -12.32 11.07
N LYS A 57 1.58 -13.14 10.02
CA LYS A 57 2.70 -13.88 9.40
C LYS A 57 3.17 -13.29 8.08
N VAL A 58 2.43 -12.34 7.51
CA VAL A 58 2.71 -11.80 6.18
C VAL A 58 2.46 -10.30 6.11
N VAL A 59 3.28 -9.58 5.36
CA VAL A 59 3.09 -8.15 5.10
C VAL A 59 2.75 -7.95 3.63
N ALA A 60 1.65 -7.26 3.37
CA ALA A 60 1.25 -6.83 2.04
C ALA A 60 1.89 -5.47 1.70
N ILE A 61 2.66 -5.41 0.62
CA ILE A 61 3.32 -4.19 0.13
C ILE A 61 2.74 -3.83 -1.23
N GLY A 62 2.09 -2.67 -1.31
CA GLY A 62 1.43 -2.19 -2.53
C GLY A 62 2.29 -1.22 -3.33
N LEU A 63 2.30 -1.37 -4.65
CA LEU A 63 2.80 -0.37 -5.60
C LEU A 63 1.90 -0.31 -6.83
N GLY A 64 1.26 0.85 -7.05
CA GLY A 64 0.48 1.10 -8.27
C GLY A 64 -0.64 0.07 -8.52
N GLY A 65 -1.36 -0.34 -7.48
CA GLY A 65 -2.42 -1.35 -7.52
C GLY A 65 -1.92 -2.81 -7.41
N VAL A 66 -0.62 -3.06 -7.60
CA VAL A 66 -0.04 -4.40 -7.42
C VAL A 66 0.33 -4.62 -5.96
N VAL A 67 -0.13 -5.73 -5.37
CA VAL A 67 0.18 -6.13 -4.00
C VAL A 67 1.16 -7.29 -3.99
N TYR A 68 2.27 -7.13 -3.26
CA TYR A 68 3.26 -8.16 -2.99
C TYR A 68 3.18 -8.62 -1.53
N THR A 69 2.92 -9.90 -1.31
CA THR A 69 2.82 -10.49 0.02
C THR A 69 4.15 -11.11 0.41
N VAL A 70 4.74 -10.66 1.52
CA VAL A 70 6.06 -11.09 1.99
C VAL A 70 5.91 -11.72 3.38
N PRO A 71 6.40 -12.96 3.60
CA PRO A 71 6.35 -13.58 4.92
C PRO A 71 7.31 -12.90 5.90
N ARG A 72 6.92 -12.89 7.17
CA ARG A 72 7.77 -12.41 8.28
C ARG A 72 8.73 -13.51 8.74
N GLY A 73 9.83 -13.08 9.35
CA GLY A 73 10.80 -13.96 10.02
C GLY A 73 11.73 -14.74 9.07
N ILE A 74 11.47 -14.75 7.77
CA ILE A 74 12.29 -15.48 6.79
C ILE A 74 12.83 -14.56 5.68
N PRO A 75 14.06 -14.80 5.20
CA PRO A 75 14.59 -14.10 4.04
C PRO A 75 13.73 -14.39 2.80
N THR A 76 13.30 -13.34 2.10
CA THR A 76 12.48 -13.45 0.90
C THR A 76 13.00 -12.52 -0.19
N GLU A 77 13.10 -13.04 -1.41
CA GLU A 77 13.45 -12.25 -2.58
C GLU A 77 12.25 -11.47 -3.13
N VAL A 78 12.37 -10.15 -3.21
CA VAL A 78 11.34 -9.26 -3.74
C VAL A 78 11.93 -8.27 -4.75
N PRO A 79 11.13 -7.67 -5.65
CA PRO A 79 11.60 -6.58 -6.49
C PRO A 79 12.16 -5.43 -5.65
N GLU A 80 13.26 -4.82 -6.08
CA GLU A 80 13.91 -3.70 -5.38
C GLU A 80 12.96 -2.55 -5.02
N PRO A 81 12.02 -2.11 -5.89
CA PRO A 81 11.03 -1.10 -5.51
C PRO A 81 10.19 -1.49 -4.29
N ILE A 82 9.80 -2.77 -4.18
CA ILE A 82 9.03 -3.31 -3.05
C ILE A 82 9.86 -3.28 -1.77
N ALA A 83 11.13 -3.67 -1.85
CA ALA A 83 12.05 -3.60 -0.73
C ALA A 83 12.26 -2.17 -0.22
N LEU A 84 12.41 -1.20 -1.13
CA LEU A 84 12.59 0.21 -0.79
C LEU A 84 11.36 0.77 -0.08
N ILE A 85 10.15 0.50 -0.59
CA ILE A 85 8.89 0.93 0.03
C ILE A 85 8.77 0.39 1.45
N TRP A 86 9.05 -0.90 1.64
CA TRP A 86 8.98 -1.51 2.97
C TRP A 86 9.98 -0.88 3.94
N ARG A 87 11.26 -0.74 3.54
CA ARG A 87 12.31 -0.16 4.39
C ARG A 87 11.97 1.28 4.80
N ASP A 88 11.53 2.09 3.86
CA ASP A 88 11.15 3.48 4.11
C ASP A 88 9.94 3.57 5.08
N SER A 89 8.89 2.78 4.84
CA SER A 89 7.72 2.72 5.72
C SER A 89 8.10 2.27 7.14
N TYR A 90 8.93 1.23 7.25
CA TYR A 90 9.42 0.71 8.53
C TYR A 90 10.23 1.76 9.29
N ASN A 91 11.17 2.44 8.61
CA ASN A 91 12.02 3.47 9.22
C ASN A 91 11.19 4.65 9.73
N ARG A 92 10.27 5.18 8.91
CA ARG A 92 9.39 6.28 9.32
C ARG A 92 8.53 5.92 10.54
N THR A 93 8.05 4.68 10.60
CA THR A 93 7.29 4.17 11.75
C THR A 93 8.16 4.12 13.02
N ARG A 94 9.39 3.60 12.92
CA ARG A 94 10.35 3.55 14.03
C ARG A 94 10.72 4.94 14.54
N GLU A 95 10.97 5.88 13.62
CA GLU A 95 11.29 7.27 13.95
C GLU A 95 10.11 7.98 14.65
N ALA A 96 8.88 7.75 14.19
CA ALA A 96 7.69 8.29 14.85
C ALA A 96 7.54 7.75 16.27
N ASN A 97 7.70 6.44 16.46
CA ASN A 97 7.62 5.80 17.78
C ASN A 97 8.71 6.32 18.72
N GLN A 98 9.95 6.45 18.25
CA GLN A 98 11.04 6.99 19.06
C GLN A 98 10.74 8.42 19.52
N ARG A 99 10.21 9.28 18.64
CA ARG A 99 9.81 10.65 19.00
C ARG A 99 8.73 10.69 20.09
N ILE A 100 7.78 9.75 20.07
CA ILE A 100 6.73 9.63 21.09
C ILE A 100 7.33 9.20 22.44
N GLU A 101 8.22 8.21 22.42
CA GLU A 101 8.91 7.74 23.63
C GLU A 101 9.76 8.84 24.27
N ASP A 102 10.50 9.59 23.45
CA ASP A 102 11.35 10.69 23.92
C ASP A 102 10.53 11.85 24.49
N SER A 103 9.36 12.14 23.90
CA SER A 103 8.46 13.19 24.39
C SER A 103 7.85 12.80 25.74
N THR A 104 7.37 11.56 25.87
CA THR A 104 6.81 11.04 27.12
C THR A 104 7.83 11.10 28.26
N ARG A 105 9.11 10.78 28.00
CA ARG A 105 10.16 10.86 29.03
C ARG A 105 10.49 12.28 29.48
N LYS A 106 10.31 13.29 28.62
CA LYS A 106 10.56 14.70 28.98
C LYS A 106 9.43 15.27 29.86
N GLU A 107 8.20 14.80 29.69
CA GLU A 107 7.03 15.29 30.42
C GLU A 107 6.87 14.67 31.82
N VAL A 108 7.35 13.43 32.06
CA VAL A 108 7.34 12.79 33.40
C VAL A 108 8.55 13.24 34.25
N LYS A 109 8.80 14.55 34.32
CA LYS A 109 9.61 15.15 35.38
C LYS A 109 8.68 15.92 36.31
N ILE A 110 7.77 15.19 36.96
CA ILE A 110 6.94 15.74 38.03
C ILE A 110 7.85 15.84 39.25
N MET A 111 8.13 17.08 39.67
CA MET A 111 8.75 17.39 40.98
C MET A 111 7.77 17.16 42.10
#